data_AF-A0A9E5KB54-F1
#
_entry.id   AF-A0A9E5KB54-F1
#
_cell.length_a   1.000
_cell.length_b   1.000
_cell.length_c   1.000
_cell.angle_alpha   90.00
_cell.angle_beta   90.00
_cell.angle_gamma   90.00
#
_symmetry.space_group_name_H-M   'P 1'
#
loop_
_entity.id
_entity.type
_entity.pdbx_description
1 polymer ?
#
loop_
_entity_poly.entity_id
_entity_poly.type
_entity_poly.pdbx_seq_one_letter_code
_entity_poly.pdbx_strand_id
1 'polypeptide(L)'
;MPRLSPRTIQLLLLALITMAHVATRLESLRQYPLGKRLFFPESFRYSLAVMAGLGLNPVPFSGDPTSIPLQDFLAVQSEGISAQEFEAWKQSRLSAETVHDSPLTYEDQHLTWPLYTTRVLDLLVAAAIWSVMGIQWNYLFIFYLVLSATGPACLWLMTRALTGNGWTGLVAAVLYVSNPLEMVFVSFSPRDISPLWFAIPAWTSLACLIGQTKTWTGHLGACLLTGLLAGLGLGWRHDALVTVVAITLLAGPLVLASGGSWARAATAPFFCYLGTRPVVLAIFLACPAPPQQSGVGFHMAYYAEETRCSLFHLENSSGISRDDLQVMQRVAQVRADSGLPPIPFDPSHCHELYGPDHARITQSLLLDSLRTNAYAWLTHVPEFAWRALAATRLVDLPIGGHIRLQPLRDEPIGGIGRHLL
;
A
#
# COMPACT_ATOMS: atom_id res chain seq x y z
N MET A 1 -33.68 18.43 32.78
CA MET A 1 -32.47 17.87 32.13
C MET A 1 -32.05 18.80 31.00
N PRO A 2 -30.80 19.29 30.96
CA PRO A 2 -30.34 20.14 29.86
C PRO A 2 -30.33 19.36 28.55
N ARG A 3 -30.92 19.91 27.48
CA ARG A 3 -30.93 19.31 26.14
C ARG A 3 -29.53 19.45 25.53
N LEU A 4 -28.92 18.33 25.14
CA LEU A 4 -27.63 18.34 24.45
C LEU A 4 -27.76 19.04 23.09
N SER A 5 -26.72 19.78 22.69
CA SER A 5 -26.69 20.40 21.36
C SER A 5 -26.57 19.33 20.26
N PRO A 6 -27.11 19.56 19.05
CA PRO A 6 -26.97 18.63 17.93
C PRO A 6 -25.51 18.27 17.61
N ARG A 7 -24.59 19.24 17.79
CA ARG A 7 -23.15 19.02 17.58
C ARG A 7 -22.56 18.10 18.65
N THR A 8 -22.97 18.25 19.91
CA THR A 8 -22.56 17.36 21.00
C THR A 8 -23.03 15.93 20.74
N ILE A 9 -24.28 15.77 20.29
CA ILE A 9 -24.82 14.46 19.92
C ILE A 9 -23.99 13.82 18.79
N GLN A 10 -23.67 14.59 17.75
CA GLN A 10 -22.84 14.08 16.64
C GLN A 10 -21.47 13.62 17.09
N LEU A 11 -20.79 14.38 17.96
CA LEU A 11 -19.47 14.02 18.48
C LEU A 11 -19.53 12.77 19.37
N LEU A 12 -20.56 12.63 20.19
CA LEU A 12 -20.78 11.42 20.99
C LEU A 12 -21.02 10.19 20.12
N LEU A 13 -21.84 10.32 19.07
CA LEU A 13 -22.08 9.25 18.10
C LEU A 13 -20.80 8.89 17.34
N LEU A 14 -20.03 9.88 16.91
CA LEU A 14 -18.74 9.65 16.26
C LEU A 14 -17.77 8.89 17.17
N ALA A 15 -17.68 9.28 18.44
CA ALA A 15 -16.85 8.56 19.42
C ALA A 15 -17.32 7.11 19.61
N LEU A 16 -18.64 6.87 19.67
CA LEU A 16 -19.20 5.52 19.73
C LEU A 16 -18.86 4.69 18.48
N ILE A 17 -18.97 5.28 17.29
CA ILE A 17 -18.60 4.64 16.02
C ILE A 17 -17.11 4.27 16.02
N THR A 18 -16.23 5.20 16.42
CA THR A 18 -14.79 4.93 16.50
C THR A 18 -14.45 3.86 17.54
N MET A 19 -15.10 3.88 18.71
CA MET A 19 -14.90 2.84 19.72
C MET A 19 -15.39 1.47 19.25
N ALA A 20 -16.54 1.41 18.57
CA ALA A 20 -17.05 0.18 17.99
C ALA A 20 -16.09 -0.37 16.93
N HIS A 21 -15.54 0.50 16.08
CA HIS A 21 -14.51 0.15 15.10
C HIS A 21 -13.24 -0.40 15.76
N VAL A 22 -12.71 0.26 16.78
CA VAL A 22 -11.54 -0.23 17.51
C VAL A 22 -11.83 -1.61 18.13
N ALA A 23 -13.00 -1.79 18.75
CA ALA A 23 -13.39 -3.06 19.36
C ALA A 23 -13.49 -4.20 18.34
N THR A 24 -14.13 -3.97 17.19
CA THR A 24 -14.27 -4.99 16.14
C THR A 24 -12.92 -5.32 15.50
N ARG A 25 -12.04 -4.32 15.31
CA ARG A 25 -10.68 -4.53 14.81
C ARG A 25 -9.82 -5.32 15.79
N LEU A 26 -9.89 -5.03 17.10
CA LEU A 26 -9.19 -5.80 18.12
C LEU A 26 -9.66 -7.26 18.16
N GLU A 27 -10.97 -7.49 18.08
CA GLU A 27 -11.52 -8.84 18.04
C GLU A 27 -11.09 -9.58 16.77
N SER A 28 -11.10 -8.91 15.62
CA SER A 28 -10.58 -9.45 14.37
C SER A 28 -9.10 -9.82 14.46
N LEU A 29 -8.26 -8.96 15.04
CA LEU A 29 -6.84 -9.25 15.27
C LEU A 29 -6.64 -10.44 16.23
N ARG A 30 -7.51 -10.62 17.22
CA ARG A 30 -7.47 -11.77 18.13
C ARG A 30 -7.86 -13.08 17.44
N GLN A 31 -8.85 -13.04 16.54
CA GLN A 31 -9.39 -14.22 15.87
C GLN A 31 -8.51 -14.72 14.72
N TYR A 32 -7.77 -13.84 14.03
CA TYR A 32 -6.93 -14.21 12.91
C TYR A 32 -5.51 -14.62 13.35
N PRO A 33 -5.14 -15.92 13.23
CA PRO A 33 -3.82 -16.39 13.61
C PRO A 33 -2.72 -15.68 12.82
N LEU A 34 -1.61 -15.39 13.49
CA LEU A 34 -0.49 -14.65 12.93
C LEU A 34 0.03 -15.27 11.61
N GLY A 35 0.26 -16.59 11.59
CA GLY A 35 0.75 -17.33 10.41
C GLY A 35 -0.23 -17.41 9.24
N LYS A 36 -1.46 -16.92 9.37
CA LYS A 36 -2.44 -16.83 8.27
C LYS A 36 -2.51 -15.43 7.64
N ARG A 37 -1.71 -14.46 8.11
CA ARG A 37 -1.73 -13.09 7.60
C ARG A 37 -0.74 -12.93 6.44
N LEU A 38 -1.14 -12.18 5.41
CA LEU A 38 -0.33 -11.89 4.23
C LEU A 38 0.19 -10.45 4.29
N PHE A 39 1.36 -10.26 4.89
CA PHE A 39 1.97 -8.93 5.03
C PHE A 39 3.48 -8.90 4.76
N PHE A 40 4.02 -9.97 4.14
CA PHE A 40 5.42 -10.12 3.76
C PHE A 40 6.37 -9.90 4.97
N PRO A 41 6.26 -10.75 6.00
CA PRO A 41 6.99 -10.58 7.26
C PRO A 41 8.51 -10.59 7.05
N GLU A 42 9.02 -11.35 6.08
CA GLU A 42 10.44 -11.34 5.68
C GLU A 42 10.99 -9.93 5.34
N SER A 43 10.16 -9.02 4.82
CA SER A 43 10.60 -7.64 4.55
C SER A 43 10.99 -6.88 5.82
N PHE A 44 10.52 -7.28 7.00
CA PHE A 44 10.88 -6.61 8.26
C PHE A 44 12.28 -6.99 8.75
N ARG A 45 13.01 -7.85 8.03
CA ARG A 45 14.45 -8.04 8.21
C ARG A 45 15.20 -6.71 8.13
N TYR A 46 14.81 -5.83 7.21
CA TYR A 46 15.40 -4.50 7.07
C TYR A 46 15.10 -3.60 8.28
N SER A 47 13.96 -3.77 8.95
CA SER A 47 13.66 -3.07 10.20
C SER A 47 14.60 -3.48 11.32
N LEU A 48 14.90 -4.78 11.44
CA LEU A 48 15.88 -5.30 12.40
C LEU A 48 17.30 -4.78 12.10
N ALA A 49 17.67 -4.68 10.82
CA ALA A 49 18.94 -4.07 10.39
C ALA A 49 19.05 -2.60 10.79
N VAL A 50 17.98 -1.82 10.61
CA VAL A 50 17.92 -0.41 11.07
C VAL A 50 18.11 -0.33 12.59
N MET A 51 17.45 -1.19 13.36
CA MET A 51 17.59 -1.24 14.82
C MET A 51 19.03 -1.60 15.26
N ALA A 52 19.74 -2.39 14.46
CA ALA A 52 21.15 -2.72 14.70
C ALA A 52 22.13 -1.61 14.28
N GLY A 53 21.65 -0.50 13.72
CA GLY A 53 22.50 0.59 13.22
C GLY A 53 23.09 0.34 11.84
N LEU A 54 22.61 -0.70 11.13
CA LEU A 54 23.09 -1.09 9.81
C LEU A 54 22.33 -0.39 8.68
N GLY A 55 21.35 0.46 8.99
CA GLY A 55 20.47 1.09 7.99
C GLY A 55 19.55 0.08 7.29
N LEU A 56 18.91 0.51 6.19
CA LEU A 56 18.08 -0.37 5.34
C LEU A 56 18.94 -1.20 4.38
N ASN A 57 19.95 -1.87 4.93
CA ASN A 57 20.84 -2.77 4.22
C ASN A 57 20.36 -4.22 4.36
N PRO A 58 20.53 -5.08 3.33
CA PRO A 58 20.25 -6.49 3.42
C PRO A 58 21.27 -7.12 4.34
N VAL A 59 20.77 -7.88 5.32
CA VAL A 59 21.62 -8.60 6.28
C VAL A 59 21.35 -10.08 6.09
N PRO A 60 22.37 -10.89 5.70
CA PRO A 60 22.20 -12.33 5.59
C PRO A 60 21.93 -12.91 6.96
N PHE A 61 21.07 -13.93 7.05
CA PHE A 61 20.86 -14.70 8.26
C PHE A 61 21.54 -16.07 8.19
N SER A 62 21.84 -16.55 6.99
CA SER A 62 22.49 -17.85 6.81
C SER A 62 23.86 -17.93 7.50
N GLY A 63 24.16 -19.13 8.01
CA GLY A 63 25.43 -19.44 8.68
C GLY A 63 25.58 -18.87 10.09
N ASP A 64 24.58 -18.16 10.62
CA ASP A 64 24.63 -17.53 11.95
C ASP A 64 23.54 -18.10 12.88
N PRO A 65 23.91 -18.95 13.84
CA PRO A 65 22.96 -19.53 14.80
C PRO A 65 22.23 -18.49 15.64
N THR A 66 22.80 -17.30 15.85
CA THR A 66 22.15 -16.24 16.64
C THR A 66 21.00 -15.58 15.89
N SER A 67 20.90 -15.79 14.57
CA SER A 67 19.79 -15.31 13.75
C SER A 67 18.55 -16.21 13.78
N ILE A 68 18.63 -17.44 14.35
CA ILE A 68 17.51 -18.39 14.36
C ILE A 68 16.24 -17.78 15.01
N PRO A 69 16.30 -17.11 16.18
CA PRO A 69 15.11 -16.47 16.76
C PRO A 69 14.51 -15.38 15.87
N LEU A 70 15.36 -14.68 15.09
CA LEU A 70 14.92 -13.65 14.14
C LEU A 70 14.24 -14.31 12.93
N GLN A 71 14.79 -15.41 12.42
CA GLN A 71 14.18 -16.21 11.35
C GLN A 71 12.82 -16.76 11.78
N ASP A 72 12.71 -17.34 12.97
CA ASP A 72 11.44 -17.86 13.49
C ASP A 72 10.39 -16.75 13.65
N PHE A 73 10.82 -15.56 14.08
CA PHE A 73 9.96 -14.38 14.16
C PHE A 73 9.47 -13.90 12.79
N LEU A 74 10.36 -13.80 11.79
CA LEU A 74 10.00 -13.40 10.42
C LEU A 74 9.22 -14.48 9.66
N ALA A 75 9.46 -15.76 9.96
CA ALA A 75 8.67 -16.89 9.49
C ALA A 75 7.33 -17.01 10.21
N VAL A 76 7.02 -16.08 11.13
CA VAL A 76 5.73 -15.99 11.83
C VAL A 76 5.47 -17.19 12.75
N GLN A 77 6.54 -17.85 13.19
CA GLN A 77 6.53 -18.95 14.15
C GLN A 77 6.63 -18.44 15.59
N SER A 78 7.14 -17.22 15.78
CA SER A 78 7.15 -16.51 17.05
C SER A 78 6.40 -15.17 16.98
N GLU A 79 5.75 -14.78 18.09
CA GLU A 79 5.08 -13.48 18.22
C GLU A 79 6.06 -12.31 18.49
N GLY A 80 7.28 -12.61 18.94
CA GLY A 80 8.29 -11.62 19.32
C GLY A 80 9.70 -12.16 19.48
N ILE A 81 10.65 -11.24 19.68
CA ILE A 81 12.06 -11.53 19.95
C ILE A 81 12.42 -10.84 21.27
N SER A 82 13.12 -11.54 22.16
CA SER A 82 13.62 -10.94 23.39
C SER A 82 14.77 -9.96 23.11
N ALA A 83 14.96 -9.01 24.02
CA ALA A 83 16.07 -8.06 23.91
C ALA A 83 17.44 -8.77 23.93
N GLN A 84 17.56 -9.87 24.67
CA GLN A 84 18.79 -10.65 24.75
C GLN A 84 19.10 -11.38 23.44
N GLU A 85 18.11 -12.01 22.81
CA GLU A 85 18.27 -12.66 21.50
C GLU A 85 18.65 -11.65 20.43
N PHE A 86 18.00 -10.48 20.42
CA PHE A 86 18.31 -9.42 19.47
C PHE A 86 19.72 -8.84 19.67
N GLU A 87 20.11 -8.56 20.92
CA GLU A 87 21.46 -8.05 21.21
C GLU A 87 22.55 -9.10 20.94
N ALA A 88 22.28 -10.39 21.15
CA ALA A 88 23.20 -11.47 20.79
C ALA A 88 23.44 -11.50 19.27
N TRP A 89 22.39 -11.42 18.46
CA TRP A 89 22.51 -11.33 17.01
C TRP A 89 23.25 -10.06 16.59
N LYS A 90 22.87 -8.90 17.11
CA LYS A 90 23.50 -7.62 16.80
C LYS A 90 24.99 -7.62 17.11
N GLN A 91 25.41 -8.15 18.25
CA GLN A 91 26.82 -8.26 18.62
C GLN A 91 27.58 -9.19 17.67
N SER A 92 27.00 -10.34 17.31
CA SER A 92 27.62 -11.26 16.34
C SER A 92 27.89 -10.56 15.00
N ARG A 93 26.96 -9.71 14.54
CA ARG A 93 27.07 -8.98 13.27
C ARG A 93 28.04 -7.83 13.30
N LEU A 94 28.09 -7.08 14.40
CA LEU A 94 29.08 -6.02 14.57
C LEU A 94 30.51 -6.56 14.73
N SER A 95 30.65 -7.82 15.21
CA SER A 95 31.94 -8.49 15.33
C SER A 95 32.42 -9.20 14.06
N ALA A 96 31.55 -9.41 13.07
CA ALA A 96 31.92 -10.00 11.79
C ALA A 96 32.72 -8.96 10.97
N GLU A 97 34.01 -9.21 10.76
CA GLU A 97 34.96 -8.23 10.17
C GLU A 97 34.59 -7.72 8.77
N THR A 98 33.68 -8.37 8.05
CA THR A 98 33.11 -7.84 6.79
C THR A 98 31.68 -8.33 6.57
N VAL A 99 30.69 -7.48 6.88
CA VAL A 99 29.26 -7.68 6.55
C VAL A 99 29.02 -7.84 5.04
N HIS A 100 29.98 -7.41 4.20
CA HIS A 100 29.86 -7.37 2.74
C HIS A 100 30.43 -8.59 1.98
N ASP A 101 31.17 -9.49 2.64
CA ASP A 101 31.87 -10.61 1.95
C ASP A 101 31.29 -12.00 2.23
N SER A 102 30.24 -12.10 3.06
CA SER A 102 29.56 -13.39 3.25
C SER A 102 28.67 -13.67 2.03
N PRO A 103 28.94 -14.73 1.24
CA PRO A 103 28.11 -15.04 0.08
C PRO A 103 26.68 -15.34 0.54
N LEU A 104 25.70 -14.65 -0.04
CA LEU A 104 24.28 -14.93 0.17
C LEU A 104 24.02 -16.39 -0.22
N THR A 105 23.62 -17.21 0.74
CA THR A 105 23.19 -18.59 0.46
C THR A 105 21.81 -18.58 -0.21
N TYR A 106 21.37 -19.70 -0.77
CA TYR A 106 20.03 -19.87 -1.36
C TYR A 106 18.88 -19.39 -0.44
N GLU A 107 19.08 -19.44 0.87
CA GLU A 107 18.11 -18.98 1.87
C GLU A 107 18.08 -17.46 2.04
N ASP A 108 19.11 -16.73 1.58
CA ASP A 108 19.20 -15.27 1.60
C ASP A 108 19.09 -14.65 0.19
N GLN A 109 18.88 -15.49 -0.82
CA GLN A 109 18.75 -15.12 -2.23
C GLN A 109 17.50 -14.28 -2.54
N HIS A 110 16.53 -14.17 -1.63
CA HIS A 110 15.43 -13.20 -1.77
C HIS A 110 15.79 -11.80 -1.28
N LEU A 111 16.96 -11.60 -0.65
CA LEU A 111 17.42 -10.29 -0.22
C LEU A 111 17.91 -9.50 -1.43
N THR A 112 17.02 -8.64 -1.91
CA THR A 112 17.36 -7.73 -3.01
C THR A 112 18.37 -6.70 -2.50
N TRP A 113 19.56 -6.67 -3.12
CA TRP A 113 20.45 -5.51 -3.05
C TRP A 113 20.57 -4.87 -4.44
N PRO A 114 20.26 -3.57 -4.57
CA PRO A 114 19.78 -2.69 -3.51
C PRO A 114 18.37 -3.01 -3.03
N LEU A 115 18.02 -2.54 -1.82
CA LEU A 115 16.65 -2.70 -1.28
C LEU A 115 15.64 -2.19 -2.31
N TYR A 116 14.86 -3.10 -2.85
CA TYR A 116 13.91 -2.82 -3.91
C TYR A 116 12.48 -2.93 -3.36
N THR A 117 12.08 -1.94 -2.57
CA THR A 117 10.76 -1.91 -1.92
C THR A 117 10.10 -0.54 -1.99
N THR A 118 8.77 -0.57 -2.03
CA THR A 118 7.94 0.63 -1.86
C THR A 118 7.65 0.96 -0.41
N ARG A 119 8.03 0.08 0.54
CA ARG A 119 7.61 0.08 1.96
C ARG A 119 8.60 0.77 2.90
N VAL A 120 9.34 1.75 2.42
CA VAL A 120 10.48 2.34 3.15
C VAL A 120 10.05 2.93 4.50
N LEU A 121 8.98 3.75 4.53
CA LEU A 121 8.50 4.32 5.79
C LEU A 121 7.84 3.27 6.69
N ASP A 122 7.19 2.26 6.12
CA ASP A 122 6.62 1.13 6.89
C ASP A 122 7.71 0.40 7.69
N LEU A 123 8.85 0.14 7.05
CA LEU A 123 10.00 -0.52 7.66
C LEU A 123 10.66 0.35 8.74
N LEU A 124 10.80 1.66 8.48
CA LEU A 124 11.33 2.61 9.47
C LEU A 124 10.41 2.77 10.67
N VAL A 125 9.09 2.79 10.45
CA VAL A 125 8.09 2.87 11.53
C VAL A 125 8.12 1.60 12.37
N ALA A 126 8.20 0.42 11.76
CA ALA A 126 8.36 -0.82 12.51
C ALA A 126 9.64 -0.83 13.35
N ALA A 127 10.77 -0.41 12.78
CA ALA A 127 12.02 -0.26 13.53
C ALA A 127 11.88 0.70 14.72
N ALA A 128 11.24 1.86 14.52
CA ALA A 128 11.01 2.84 15.57
C ALA A 128 10.09 2.31 16.68
N ILE A 129 8.98 1.65 16.32
CA ILE A 129 8.05 1.04 17.28
C ILE A 129 8.76 -0.04 18.09
N TRP A 130 9.47 -0.95 17.43
CA TRP A 130 10.16 -2.05 18.12
C TRP A 130 11.34 -1.60 18.97
N SER A 131 11.99 -0.49 18.61
CA SER A 131 13.05 0.10 19.44
C SER A 131 12.54 0.64 20.78
N VAL A 132 11.27 1.05 20.84
CA VAL A 132 10.67 1.65 22.05
C VAL A 132 9.85 0.62 22.85
N MET A 133 9.06 -0.20 22.15
CA MET A 133 8.08 -1.10 22.76
C MET A 133 8.57 -2.55 22.87
N GLY A 134 9.67 -2.90 22.21
CA GLY A 134 10.16 -4.27 22.05
C GLY A 134 9.72 -4.90 20.72
N ILE A 135 10.45 -5.93 20.28
CA ILE A 135 10.23 -6.59 18.99
C ILE A 135 9.07 -7.57 19.11
N GLN A 136 7.87 -7.12 18.77
CA GLN A 136 6.66 -7.96 18.74
C GLN A 136 5.73 -7.51 17.61
N TRP A 137 5.09 -8.48 16.95
CA TRP A 137 4.15 -8.19 15.86
C TRP A 137 2.92 -7.41 16.33
N ASN A 138 2.45 -7.67 17.56
CA ASN A 138 1.27 -7.02 18.13
C ASN A 138 1.38 -5.49 18.14
N TYR A 139 2.54 -4.92 18.47
CA TYR A 139 2.71 -3.47 18.48
C TYR A 139 2.55 -2.84 17.09
N LEU A 140 3.03 -3.53 16.05
CA LEU A 140 2.87 -3.08 14.67
C LEU A 140 1.39 -3.16 14.22
N PHE A 141 0.67 -4.21 14.60
CA PHE A 141 -0.77 -4.31 14.29
C PHE A 141 -1.62 -3.29 15.06
N ILE A 142 -1.27 -2.98 16.31
CA ILE A 142 -1.90 -1.90 17.06
C ILE A 142 -1.64 -0.54 16.39
N PHE A 143 -0.43 -0.29 15.88
CA PHE A 143 -0.16 0.91 15.11
C PHE A 143 -1.07 1.04 13.88
N TYR A 144 -1.24 -0.03 13.10
CA TYR A 144 -2.18 -0.03 11.96
C TYR A 144 -3.63 0.18 12.39
N LEU A 145 -4.04 -0.39 13.53
CA LEU A 145 -5.36 -0.13 14.10
C LEU A 145 -5.55 1.34 14.48
N VAL A 146 -4.53 1.99 15.05
CA VAL A 146 -4.58 3.43 15.38
C VAL A 146 -4.73 4.27 14.12
N LEU A 147 -3.99 3.97 13.05
CA LEU A 147 -4.14 4.66 11.77
C LEU A 147 -5.56 4.51 11.22
N SER A 148 -6.07 3.29 11.17
CA SER A 148 -7.44 2.97 10.76
C SER A 148 -8.50 3.71 11.60
N ALA A 149 -8.29 3.85 12.91
CA ALA A 149 -9.21 4.57 13.79
C ALA A 149 -9.30 6.08 13.53
N THR A 150 -8.40 6.66 12.75
CA THR A 150 -8.52 8.06 12.29
C THR A 150 -9.58 8.23 11.20
N GLY A 151 -9.88 7.15 10.46
CA GLY A 151 -10.81 7.14 9.32
C GLY A 151 -12.19 7.75 9.62
N PRO A 152 -12.91 7.30 10.67
CA PRO A 152 -14.23 7.82 11.01
C PRO A 152 -14.24 9.35 11.22
N ALA A 153 -13.26 9.87 11.95
CA ALA A 153 -13.16 11.30 12.24
C ALA A 153 -12.84 12.11 10.97
N CYS A 154 -11.92 11.62 10.16
CA CYS A 154 -11.57 12.22 8.87
C CYS A 154 -12.76 12.25 7.91
N LEU A 155 -13.47 11.13 7.75
CA LEU A 155 -14.66 11.06 6.90
C LEU A 155 -15.77 11.99 7.40
N TRP A 156 -16.00 12.04 8.71
CA TRP A 156 -16.97 12.97 9.29
C TRP A 156 -16.61 14.43 8.98
N LEU A 157 -15.35 14.82 9.16
CA LEU A 157 -14.85 16.17 8.87
C LEU A 157 -14.96 16.51 7.38
N MET A 158 -14.50 15.60 6.52
CA MET A 158 -14.49 15.77 5.07
C MET A 158 -15.91 15.92 4.53
N THR A 159 -16.83 15.01 4.86
CA THR A 159 -18.22 15.07 4.39
C THR A 159 -18.94 16.30 4.93
N ARG A 160 -18.69 16.67 6.19
CA ARG A 160 -19.23 17.90 6.77
C ARG A 160 -18.73 19.14 6.04
N ALA A 161 -17.46 19.20 5.68
CA ALA A 161 -16.89 20.32 4.95
C ALA A 161 -17.49 20.44 3.54
N LEU A 162 -17.72 19.32 2.86
CA LEU A 162 -18.26 19.29 1.50
C LEU A 162 -19.78 19.54 1.44
N THR A 163 -20.54 19.05 2.41
CA THR A 163 -22.02 19.08 2.37
C THR A 163 -22.65 20.06 3.35
N GLY A 164 -21.88 20.61 4.29
CA GLY A 164 -22.39 21.40 5.42
C GLY A 164 -23.13 20.57 6.48
N ASN A 165 -23.31 19.26 6.27
CA ASN A 165 -24.11 18.40 7.14
C ASN A 165 -23.22 17.40 7.91
N GLY A 166 -23.29 17.44 9.24
CA GLY A 166 -22.56 16.49 10.08
C GLY A 166 -23.19 15.10 10.15
N TRP A 167 -24.47 14.96 9.81
CA TRP A 167 -25.17 13.68 9.84
C TRP A 167 -24.79 12.78 8.66
N THR A 168 -24.60 13.35 7.47
CA THR A 168 -24.04 12.63 6.31
C THR A 168 -22.62 12.13 6.61
N GLY A 169 -21.82 12.92 7.33
CA GLY A 169 -20.51 12.49 7.82
C GLY A 169 -20.57 11.31 8.80
N LEU A 170 -21.59 11.24 9.66
CA LEU A 170 -21.79 10.08 10.53
C LEU A 170 -22.18 8.84 9.74
N VAL A 171 -23.03 8.98 8.71
CA VAL A 171 -23.36 7.86 7.80
C VAL A 171 -22.10 7.37 7.09
N ALA A 172 -21.25 8.27 6.58
CA ALA A 172 -19.98 7.89 5.97
C ALA A 172 -19.05 7.15 6.95
N ALA A 173 -18.98 7.60 8.20
CA ALA A 173 -18.23 6.93 9.26
C ALA A 173 -18.79 5.53 9.56
N VAL A 174 -20.12 5.36 9.65
CA VAL A 174 -20.76 4.04 9.81
C VAL A 174 -20.41 3.12 8.64
N LEU A 175 -20.54 3.60 7.41
CA LEU A 175 -20.22 2.82 6.21
C LEU A 175 -18.76 2.35 6.21
N TYR A 176 -17.84 3.23 6.59
CA TYR A 176 -16.42 2.88 6.71
C TYR A 176 -16.18 1.78 7.74
N VAL A 177 -16.70 1.92 8.96
CA VAL A 177 -16.47 0.93 10.03
C VAL A 177 -17.20 -0.39 9.79
N SER A 178 -18.26 -0.37 8.97
CA SER A 178 -19.00 -1.57 8.55
C SER A 178 -18.44 -2.22 7.28
N ASN A 179 -17.47 -1.59 6.62
CA ASN A 179 -16.91 -2.10 5.38
C ASN A 179 -16.12 -3.40 5.66
N PRO A 180 -16.45 -4.52 5.00
CA PRO A 180 -15.74 -5.79 5.17
C PRO A 180 -14.23 -5.72 4.94
N LEU A 181 -13.79 -4.85 4.02
CA LEU A 181 -12.38 -4.61 3.76
C LEU A 181 -11.69 -4.06 5.02
N GLU A 182 -12.34 -3.12 5.70
CA GLU A 182 -11.82 -2.45 6.88
C GLU A 182 -12.01 -3.29 8.16
N MET A 183 -13.08 -4.08 8.28
CA MET A 183 -13.30 -4.94 9.44
C MET A 183 -12.40 -6.19 9.44
N VAL A 184 -12.29 -6.84 8.28
CA VAL A 184 -11.75 -8.20 8.15
C VAL A 184 -10.48 -8.24 7.31
N PHE A 185 -10.54 -7.73 6.07
CA PHE A 185 -9.43 -7.93 5.12
C PHE A 185 -8.12 -7.31 5.61
N VAL A 186 -8.18 -6.18 6.29
CA VAL A 186 -6.99 -5.53 6.83
C VAL A 186 -6.36 -6.25 8.04
N SER A 187 -7.07 -7.17 8.71
CA SER A 187 -6.42 -8.09 9.67
C SER A 187 -5.60 -9.15 8.94
N PHE A 188 -5.99 -9.50 7.72
CA PHE A 188 -5.33 -10.47 6.86
C PHE A 188 -4.18 -9.86 6.06
N SER A 189 -4.41 -8.75 5.34
CA SER A 189 -3.41 -8.03 4.55
C SER A 189 -3.42 -6.53 4.87
N PRO A 190 -2.79 -6.11 6.00
CA PRO A 190 -2.69 -4.70 6.33
C PRO A 190 -1.89 -3.88 5.33
N ARG A 191 -0.93 -4.51 4.65
CA ARG A 191 -0.15 -3.90 3.56
C ARG A 191 -1.06 -3.36 2.45
N ASP A 192 -2.11 -4.10 2.10
CA ASP A 192 -2.86 -3.78 0.90
C ASP A 192 -3.80 -2.59 1.08
N ILE A 193 -4.28 -2.37 2.30
CA ILE A 193 -5.19 -1.29 2.65
C ILE A 193 -4.45 -0.06 3.19
N SER A 194 -3.23 -0.20 3.71
CA SER A 194 -2.52 0.89 4.38
C SER A 194 -2.40 2.20 3.58
N PRO A 195 -2.23 2.22 2.24
CA PRO A 195 -2.17 3.49 1.50
C PRO A 195 -3.47 4.30 1.61
N LEU A 196 -4.63 3.64 1.73
CA LEU A 196 -5.92 4.29 1.87
C LEU A 196 -6.04 5.04 3.21
N TRP A 197 -5.43 4.51 4.28
CA TRP A 197 -5.40 5.19 5.57
C TRP A 197 -4.60 6.48 5.57
N PHE A 198 -3.63 6.62 4.66
CA PHE A 198 -2.92 7.89 4.45
C PHE A 198 -3.63 8.80 3.46
N ALA A 199 -4.37 8.24 2.51
CA ALA A 199 -5.20 9.00 1.58
C ALA A 199 -6.33 9.76 2.31
N ILE A 200 -7.05 9.10 3.23
CA ILE A 200 -8.20 9.70 3.92
C ILE A 200 -7.85 11.03 4.62
N PRO A 201 -6.77 11.13 5.44
CA PRO A 201 -6.33 12.39 6.01
C PRO A 201 -5.96 13.45 4.97
N ALA A 202 -5.33 13.05 3.86
CA ALA A 202 -4.95 13.96 2.79
C ALA A 202 -6.18 14.57 2.09
N TRP A 203 -7.18 13.74 1.73
CA TRP A 203 -8.46 14.19 1.19
C TRP A 203 -9.26 15.04 2.18
N THR A 204 -9.21 14.70 3.47
CA THR A 204 -9.83 15.50 4.53
C THR A 204 -9.18 16.88 4.62
N SER A 205 -7.85 16.94 4.61
CA SER A 205 -7.08 18.19 4.61
C SER A 205 -7.42 19.05 3.39
N LEU A 206 -7.49 18.45 2.21
CA LEU A 206 -7.90 19.12 0.97
C LEU A 206 -9.28 19.78 1.13
N ALA A 207 -10.29 19.01 1.56
CA ALA A 207 -11.66 19.49 1.72
C ALA A 207 -11.83 20.53 2.84
N CYS A 208 -11.13 20.35 3.97
CA CYS A 208 -11.31 21.17 5.15
C CYS A 208 -10.45 22.44 5.17
N LEU A 209 -9.26 22.44 4.53
CA LEU A 209 -8.27 23.51 4.71
C LEU A 209 -8.06 24.37 3.47
N ILE A 210 -7.86 23.77 2.29
CA ILE A 210 -7.40 24.51 1.10
C ILE A 210 -8.41 25.57 0.65
N GLY A 211 -9.71 25.29 0.73
CA GLY A 211 -10.79 26.23 0.38
C GLY A 211 -11.23 27.17 1.50
N GLN A 212 -10.92 26.85 2.77
CA GLN A 212 -11.45 27.56 3.94
C GLN A 212 -10.49 28.62 4.50
N THR A 213 -9.22 28.56 4.11
CA THR A 213 -8.19 29.41 4.72
C THR A 213 -8.13 30.79 4.07
N LYS A 214 -8.43 31.83 4.86
CA LYS A 214 -8.55 33.22 4.37
C LYS A 214 -7.21 33.94 4.22
N THR A 215 -6.20 33.59 5.01
CA THR A 215 -4.86 34.22 4.94
C THR A 215 -3.99 33.54 3.90
N TRP A 216 -3.04 34.29 3.32
CA TRP A 216 -2.10 33.73 2.35
C TRP A 216 -1.18 32.68 2.98
N THR A 217 -0.61 32.98 4.15
CA THR A 217 0.25 32.04 4.90
C THR A 217 -0.49 30.76 5.29
N GLY A 218 -1.74 30.89 5.75
CA GLY A 218 -2.56 29.73 6.09
C GLY A 218 -2.89 28.87 4.86
N HIS A 219 -3.16 29.50 3.71
CA HIS A 219 -3.37 28.78 2.45
C HIS A 219 -2.13 27.98 2.03
N LEU A 220 -0.94 28.59 2.09
CA LEU A 220 0.31 27.90 1.79
C LEU A 220 0.56 26.73 2.75
N GLY A 221 0.36 26.96 4.05
CA GLY A 221 0.48 25.92 5.09
C GLY A 221 -0.51 24.76 4.86
N ALA A 222 -1.75 25.06 4.49
CA ALA A 222 -2.76 24.06 4.16
C ALA A 222 -2.36 23.23 2.93
N CYS A 223 -1.83 23.87 1.88
CA CYS A 223 -1.35 23.15 0.69
C CYS A 223 -0.16 22.25 1.00
N LEU A 224 0.83 22.76 1.74
CA LEU A 224 2.00 21.99 2.18
C LEU A 224 1.60 20.79 3.03
N LEU A 225 0.72 20.98 4.02
CA LEU A 225 0.23 19.89 4.87
C LEU A 225 -0.55 18.85 4.07
N THR A 226 -1.42 19.29 3.16
CA THR A 226 -2.19 18.37 2.31
C THR A 226 -1.27 17.54 1.43
N GLY A 227 -0.25 18.16 0.83
CA GLY A 227 0.79 17.49 0.06
C GLY A 227 1.62 16.50 0.89
N LEU A 228 1.99 16.90 2.12
CA LEU A 228 2.72 16.04 3.05
C LEU A 228 1.92 14.77 3.38
N LEU A 229 0.66 14.93 3.77
CA LEU A 229 -0.24 13.82 4.09
C LEU A 229 -0.44 12.89 2.89
N ALA A 230 -0.62 13.45 1.69
CA ALA A 230 -0.72 12.68 0.45
C ALA A 230 0.57 11.88 0.16
N GLY A 231 1.72 12.51 0.42
CA GLY A 231 3.03 11.91 0.23
C GLY A 231 3.32 10.74 1.17
N LEU A 232 2.80 10.74 2.41
CA LEU A 232 3.06 9.68 3.40
C LEU A 232 2.74 8.27 2.86
N GLY A 233 1.66 8.13 2.09
CA GLY A 233 1.28 6.85 1.49
C GLY A 233 2.35 6.25 0.57
N LEU A 234 3.21 7.08 -0.06
CA LEU A 234 4.31 6.62 -0.92
C LEU A 234 5.33 5.77 -0.17
N GLY A 235 5.45 5.98 1.15
CA GLY A 235 6.34 5.20 2.01
C GLY A 235 5.82 3.82 2.41
N TRP A 236 4.56 3.52 2.09
CA TRP A 236 3.99 2.17 2.18
C TRP A 236 3.91 1.54 0.80
N ARG A 237 3.31 2.24 -0.18
CA ARG A 237 3.15 1.73 -1.54
C ARG A 237 3.16 2.84 -2.59
N HIS A 238 3.67 2.54 -3.77
CA HIS A 238 3.81 3.53 -4.86
C HIS A 238 2.48 3.89 -5.53
N ASP A 239 1.44 3.06 -5.44
CA ASP A 239 0.10 3.39 -5.93
C ASP A 239 -0.57 4.55 -5.18
N ALA A 240 -0.07 4.92 -4.00
CA ALA A 240 -0.41 6.17 -3.34
C ALA A 240 -0.09 7.42 -4.19
N LEU A 241 0.77 7.30 -5.21
CA LEU A 241 1.03 8.36 -6.18
C LEU A 241 -0.26 8.87 -6.85
N VAL A 242 -1.26 8.00 -7.05
CA VAL A 242 -2.57 8.40 -7.59
C VAL A 242 -3.22 9.45 -6.69
N THR A 243 -3.13 9.28 -5.37
CA THR A 243 -3.65 10.25 -4.40
C THR A 243 -2.88 11.57 -4.47
N VAL A 244 -1.55 11.51 -4.58
CA VAL A 244 -0.71 12.70 -4.72
C VAL A 244 -1.08 13.49 -5.97
N VAL A 245 -1.17 12.82 -7.13
CA VAL A 245 -1.54 13.45 -8.40
C VAL A 245 -2.95 14.05 -8.32
N ALA A 246 -3.93 13.29 -7.82
CA ALA A 246 -5.30 13.77 -7.70
C ALA A 246 -5.39 15.02 -6.81
N ILE A 247 -4.74 15.02 -5.65
CA ILE A 247 -4.73 16.17 -4.73
C ILE A 247 -4.07 17.37 -5.36
N THR A 248 -2.91 17.20 -6.01
CA THR A 248 -2.21 18.29 -6.69
C THR A 248 -3.07 18.91 -7.79
N LEU A 249 -3.75 18.09 -8.60
CA LEU A 249 -4.60 18.57 -9.69
C LEU A 249 -5.90 19.24 -9.19
N LEU A 250 -6.50 18.73 -8.12
CA LEU A 250 -7.75 19.24 -7.58
C LEU A 250 -7.59 20.46 -6.67
N ALA A 251 -6.39 20.71 -6.14
CA ALA A 251 -6.14 21.82 -5.23
C ALA A 251 -6.51 23.19 -5.83
N GLY A 252 -6.07 23.48 -7.06
CA GLY A 252 -6.38 24.74 -7.75
C GLY A 252 -7.87 24.95 -8.01
N PRO A 253 -8.56 24.00 -8.68
CA PRO A 253 -10.01 24.05 -8.88
C PRO A 253 -10.79 24.22 -7.58
N LEU A 254 -10.40 23.53 -6.51
CA LEU A 254 -11.07 23.64 -5.22
C LEU A 254 -10.94 25.03 -4.59
N VAL A 255 -9.78 25.67 -4.72
CA VAL A 255 -9.60 27.08 -4.29
C VAL A 255 -10.56 28.00 -5.03
N LEU A 256 -10.69 27.86 -6.35
CA LEU A 256 -11.60 28.68 -7.16
C LEU A 256 -13.06 28.42 -6.79
N ALA A 257 -13.45 27.14 -6.65
CA ALA A 257 -14.80 26.74 -6.26
C ALA A 257 -15.19 27.28 -4.87
N SER A 258 -14.21 27.49 -4.00
CA SER A 258 -14.39 28.07 -2.66
C SER A 258 -14.38 29.62 -2.64
N GLY A 259 -14.36 30.27 -3.81
CA GLY A 259 -14.33 31.74 -3.93
C GLY A 259 -12.93 32.36 -3.71
N GLY A 260 -11.86 31.56 -3.81
CA GLY A 260 -10.48 32.03 -3.71
C GLY A 260 -10.01 32.78 -4.97
N SER A 261 -8.89 33.48 -4.86
CA SER A 261 -8.30 34.22 -5.98
C SER A 261 -7.54 33.29 -6.94
N TRP A 262 -7.45 33.70 -8.21
CA TRP A 262 -6.64 33.01 -9.23
C TRP A 262 -5.18 32.83 -8.83
N ALA A 263 -4.60 33.80 -8.12
CA ALA A 263 -3.24 33.68 -7.59
C ALA A 263 -3.09 32.51 -6.62
N ARG A 264 -4.04 32.30 -5.70
CA ARG A 264 -4.04 31.14 -4.77
C ARG A 264 -4.28 29.84 -5.51
N ALA A 265 -5.20 29.86 -6.48
CA ALA A 265 -5.49 28.68 -7.28
C ALA A 265 -4.27 28.20 -8.08
N ALA A 266 -3.48 29.13 -8.62
CA ALA A 266 -2.25 28.81 -9.35
C ALA A 266 -1.14 28.27 -8.43
N THR A 267 -1.02 28.76 -7.19
CA THR A 267 0.02 28.31 -6.26
C THR A 267 -0.34 26.99 -5.55
N ALA A 268 -1.63 26.67 -5.38
CA ALA A 268 -2.05 25.51 -4.60
C ALA A 268 -1.47 24.17 -5.11
N PRO A 269 -1.50 23.83 -6.41
CA PRO A 269 -0.87 22.61 -6.94
C PRO A 269 0.62 22.55 -6.64
N PHE A 270 1.32 23.67 -6.84
CA PHE A 270 2.76 23.77 -6.61
C PHE A 270 3.13 23.51 -5.16
N PHE A 271 2.42 24.14 -4.21
CA PHE A 271 2.69 23.94 -2.78
C PHE A 271 2.24 22.55 -2.28
N CYS A 272 1.19 21.95 -2.86
CA CYS A 272 0.86 20.55 -2.58
C CYS A 272 1.99 19.62 -3.05
N TYR A 273 2.51 19.82 -4.27
CA TYR A 273 3.65 19.06 -4.78
C TYR A 273 4.92 19.25 -3.93
N LEU A 274 5.21 20.49 -3.51
CA LEU A 274 6.32 20.78 -2.59
C LEU A 274 6.14 20.08 -1.24
N GLY A 275 4.90 20.02 -0.73
CA GLY A 275 4.57 19.33 0.52
C GLY A 275 4.93 17.84 0.50
N THR A 276 4.95 17.19 -0.66
CA THR A 276 5.33 15.76 -0.76
C THR A 276 6.84 15.56 -0.71
N ARG A 277 7.65 16.60 -0.97
CA ARG A 277 9.11 16.48 -1.13
C ARG A 277 9.84 16.00 0.12
N PRO A 278 9.48 16.43 1.36
CA PRO A 278 10.09 15.88 2.57
C PRO A 278 9.95 14.35 2.69
N VAL A 279 8.80 13.79 2.26
CA VAL A 279 8.58 12.34 2.28
C VAL A 279 9.47 11.65 1.25
N VAL A 280 9.49 12.18 0.01
CA VAL A 280 10.36 11.65 -1.05
C VAL A 280 11.83 11.71 -0.64
N LEU A 281 12.25 12.81 -0.02
CA LEU A 281 13.60 12.98 0.50
C LEU A 281 13.89 11.98 1.63
N ALA A 282 12.98 11.79 2.57
CA ALA A 282 13.16 10.81 3.65
C ALA A 282 13.31 9.39 3.11
N ILE A 283 12.50 9.01 2.12
CA ILE A 283 12.60 7.72 1.42
C ILE A 283 13.97 7.61 0.73
N PHE A 284 14.39 8.65 0.00
CA PHE A 284 15.65 8.67 -0.73
C PHE A 284 16.87 8.59 0.21
N LEU A 285 16.84 9.30 1.35
CA LEU A 285 17.93 9.28 2.33
C LEU A 285 18.01 7.96 3.09
N ALA A 286 16.88 7.28 3.30
CA ALA A 286 16.84 6.00 4.00
C ALA A 286 17.26 4.84 3.10
N CYS A 287 17.03 4.92 1.79
CA CYS A 287 17.39 3.89 0.84
C CYS A 287 18.80 4.10 0.26
N PRO A 288 19.69 3.10 0.35
CA PRO A 288 21.04 3.18 -0.20
C PRO A 288 21.10 3.14 -1.74
N ALA A 289 19.97 2.88 -2.42
CA ALA A 289 19.86 3.03 -3.87
C ALA A 289 18.46 3.51 -4.29
N PRO A 290 18.25 3.84 -5.58
CA PRO A 290 16.96 4.31 -6.07
C PRO A 290 15.88 3.28 -5.76
N PRO A 291 14.81 3.65 -5.02
CA PRO A 291 13.70 2.75 -4.75
C PRO A 291 13.05 2.28 -6.05
N GLN A 292 12.35 1.13 -5.95
CA GLN A 292 11.63 0.51 -7.06
C GLN A 292 10.86 1.55 -7.88
N GLN A 293 11.26 1.73 -9.14
CA GLN A 293 10.68 2.75 -10.00
C GLN A 293 9.22 2.39 -10.33
N SER A 294 8.46 3.36 -10.84
CA SER A 294 7.03 3.23 -11.19
C SER A 294 6.68 2.12 -12.20
N GLY A 295 7.66 1.35 -12.69
CA GLY A 295 7.49 0.19 -13.55
C GLY A 295 6.56 -0.89 -12.97
N VAL A 296 6.52 -1.05 -11.65
CA VAL A 296 5.50 -1.89 -11.00
C VAL A 296 4.10 -1.36 -11.25
N GLY A 297 3.93 -0.03 -11.32
CA GLY A 297 2.65 0.58 -11.64
C GLY A 297 2.14 0.17 -13.01
N PHE A 298 3.02 0.12 -14.03
CA PHE A 298 2.67 -0.37 -15.36
C PHE A 298 2.47 -1.88 -15.41
N HIS A 299 3.26 -2.66 -14.65
CA HIS A 299 3.00 -4.09 -14.45
C HIS A 299 1.59 -4.29 -13.90
N MET A 300 1.24 -3.62 -12.79
CA MET A 300 -0.05 -3.74 -12.13
C MET A 300 -1.21 -3.20 -12.98
N ALA A 301 -0.97 -2.16 -13.77
CA ALA A 301 -1.97 -1.61 -14.67
C ALA A 301 -2.21 -2.51 -15.87
N TYR A 302 -1.17 -3.11 -16.44
CA TYR A 302 -1.30 -4.10 -17.52
C TYR A 302 -1.94 -5.39 -17.03
N TYR A 303 -1.50 -5.89 -15.87
CA TYR A 303 -2.18 -6.90 -15.06
C TYR A 303 -3.68 -6.57 -14.93
N ALA A 304 -4.01 -5.36 -14.49
CA ALA A 304 -5.39 -4.94 -14.33
C ALA A 304 -6.16 -4.90 -15.66
N GLU A 305 -5.55 -4.44 -16.72
CA GLU A 305 -6.19 -4.26 -18.01
C GLU A 305 -6.41 -5.59 -18.75
N GLU A 306 -5.42 -6.49 -18.72
CA GLU A 306 -5.39 -7.65 -19.58
C GLU A 306 -5.84 -8.94 -18.90
N THR A 307 -5.42 -9.15 -17.64
CA THR A 307 -5.65 -10.40 -16.91
C THR A 307 -6.70 -10.27 -15.82
N ARG A 308 -6.88 -9.07 -15.21
CA ARG A 308 -8.02 -8.79 -14.32
C ARG A 308 -9.29 -8.37 -15.05
N CYS A 309 -9.18 -7.82 -16.26
CA CYS A 309 -10.29 -7.13 -16.94
C CYS A 309 -10.49 -7.51 -18.41
N SER A 310 -10.02 -8.68 -18.87
CA SER A 310 -10.57 -9.20 -20.13
C SER A 310 -12.02 -9.66 -19.89
N LEU A 311 -12.93 -8.68 -20.04
CA LEU A 311 -14.36 -8.80 -20.35
C LEU A 311 -15.40 -8.83 -19.20
N PHE A 312 -15.26 -8.01 -18.15
CA PHE A 312 -16.34 -7.72 -17.15
C PHE A 312 -16.57 -8.72 -16.00
N HIS A 313 -15.57 -9.48 -15.56
CA HIS A 313 -15.72 -10.37 -14.39
C HIS A 313 -14.86 -9.94 -13.22
N LEU A 314 -15.58 -9.46 -12.21
CA LEU A 314 -15.09 -9.02 -10.92
C LEU A 314 -14.19 -10.04 -10.25
N GLU A 315 -13.08 -9.51 -9.74
CA GLU A 315 -12.08 -10.10 -8.86
C GLU A 315 -12.33 -11.53 -8.36
N ASN A 316 -11.43 -12.43 -8.75
CA ASN A 316 -11.02 -13.50 -7.85
C ASN A 316 -9.65 -13.13 -7.26
N SER A 317 -9.62 -12.59 -6.03
CA SER A 317 -8.38 -12.19 -5.34
C SER A 317 -7.41 -13.35 -5.15
N SER A 318 -7.85 -14.61 -5.33
CA SER A 318 -7.00 -15.79 -5.30
C SER A 318 -6.17 -16.00 -6.58
N GLY A 319 -6.35 -15.16 -7.62
CA GLY A 319 -5.66 -15.25 -8.92
C GLY A 319 -4.43 -14.37 -9.08
N ILE A 320 -4.12 -13.49 -8.12
CA ILE A 320 -3.06 -12.46 -8.24
C ILE A 320 -1.72 -13.08 -8.67
N SER A 321 -1.31 -14.19 -8.04
CA SER A 321 -0.04 -14.85 -8.38
C SER A 321 -0.01 -15.44 -9.80
N ARG A 322 -1.14 -15.95 -10.31
CA ARG A 322 -1.23 -16.42 -11.70
C ARG A 322 -1.07 -15.27 -12.67
N ASP A 323 -1.72 -14.16 -12.37
CA ASP A 323 -1.79 -13.02 -13.25
C ASP A 323 -0.46 -12.23 -13.27
N ASP A 324 0.22 -12.12 -12.13
CA ASP A 324 1.61 -11.64 -12.04
C ASP A 324 2.51 -12.51 -12.93
N LEU A 325 2.43 -13.84 -12.81
CA LEU A 325 3.21 -14.76 -13.64
C LEU A 325 2.92 -14.59 -15.14
N GLN A 326 1.67 -14.34 -15.52
CA GLN A 326 1.30 -14.12 -16.92
C GLN A 326 1.90 -12.82 -17.47
N VAL A 327 1.87 -11.72 -16.70
CA VAL A 327 2.54 -10.47 -17.09
C VAL A 327 4.05 -10.70 -17.21
N MET A 328 4.65 -11.40 -16.24
CA MET A 328 6.07 -11.74 -16.28
C MET A 328 6.44 -12.55 -17.53
N GLN A 329 5.64 -13.56 -17.89
CA GLN A 329 5.83 -14.36 -19.10
C GLN A 329 5.75 -13.53 -20.38
N ARG A 330 4.76 -12.63 -20.48
CA ARG A 330 4.62 -11.74 -21.64
C ARG A 330 5.78 -10.77 -21.78
N VAL A 331 6.24 -10.19 -20.67
CA VAL A 331 7.43 -9.35 -20.70
C VAL A 331 8.64 -10.14 -21.14
N ALA A 332 8.83 -11.37 -20.62
CA ALA A 332 9.92 -12.25 -21.05
C ALA A 332 9.86 -12.56 -22.55
N GLN A 333 8.67 -12.78 -23.11
CA GLN A 333 8.47 -12.98 -24.54
C GLN A 333 8.87 -11.73 -25.35
N VAL A 334 8.35 -10.55 -25.01
CA VAL A 334 8.70 -9.30 -25.72
C VAL A 334 10.19 -8.99 -25.62
N ARG A 335 10.84 -9.31 -24.50
CA ARG A 335 12.29 -9.20 -24.36
C ARG A 335 13.02 -10.10 -25.35
N ALA A 336 12.63 -11.37 -25.44
CA ALA A 336 13.21 -12.32 -26.39
C ALA A 336 13.02 -11.86 -27.83
N ASP A 337 11.82 -11.41 -28.20
CA ASP A 337 11.50 -10.89 -29.53
C ASP A 337 12.29 -9.63 -29.88
N SER A 338 12.63 -8.82 -28.87
CA SER A 338 13.43 -7.60 -29.01
C SER A 338 14.95 -7.84 -28.98
N GLY A 339 15.39 -9.09 -28.88
CA GLY A 339 16.81 -9.45 -28.74
C GLY A 339 17.45 -8.99 -27.42
N LEU A 340 16.64 -8.68 -26.41
CA LEU A 340 17.13 -8.31 -25.09
C LEU A 340 17.56 -9.58 -24.31
N PRO A 341 18.59 -9.50 -23.46
CA PRO A 341 19.01 -10.63 -22.66
C PRO A 341 17.88 -11.11 -21.74
N PRO A 342 17.76 -12.43 -21.48
CA PRO A 342 16.81 -12.95 -20.52
C PRO A 342 17.07 -12.34 -19.15
N ILE A 343 16.01 -12.06 -18.39
CA ILE A 343 16.16 -11.61 -17.00
C ILE A 343 16.78 -12.79 -16.24
N PRO A 344 17.97 -12.63 -15.63
CA PRO A 344 18.56 -13.69 -14.84
C PRO A 344 17.62 -14.00 -13.68
N PHE A 345 17.35 -15.28 -13.41
CA PHE A 345 16.81 -15.72 -12.11
C PHE A 345 17.89 -15.65 -11.01
N ASP A 346 18.81 -14.69 -11.15
CA ASP A 346 19.80 -14.40 -10.14
C ASP A 346 19.19 -13.37 -9.16
N PRO A 347 19.06 -13.74 -7.88
CA PRO A 347 18.84 -12.86 -6.73
C PRO A 347 19.45 -11.46 -6.80
N SER A 348 20.69 -11.34 -7.28
CA SER A 348 21.40 -10.07 -7.40
C SER A 348 20.83 -9.17 -8.52
N HIS A 349 20.07 -9.75 -9.45
CA HIS A 349 19.43 -9.09 -10.60
C HIS A 349 17.91 -8.96 -10.45
N CYS A 350 17.35 -9.23 -9.27
CA CYS A 350 15.93 -9.04 -8.95
C CYS A 350 15.40 -7.61 -9.24
N HIS A 351 16.28 -6.60 -9.24
CA HIS A 351 15.96 -5.22 -9.60
C HIS A 351 15.66 -5.05 -11.09
N GLU A 352 16.15 -5.96 -11.94
CA GLU A 352 15.85 -6.01 -13.38
C GLU A 352 14.47 -6.56 -13.66
N LEU A 353 13.93 -7.37 -12.73
CA LEU A 353 12.61 -8.00 -12.79
C LEU A 353 11.46 -6.98 -12.84
N TYR A 354 11.71 -5.75 -12.37
CA TYR A 354 10.85 -4.58 -12.56
C TYR A 354 11.65 -3.35 -13.01
N GLY A 355 12.79 -3.60 -13.66
CA GLY A 355 13.71 -2.55 -14.11
C GLY A 355 13.13 -1.68 -15.23
N PRO A 356 13.91 -0.70 -15.73
CA PRO A 356 13.45 0.24 -16.76
C PRO A 356 12.89 -0.44 -18.02
N ASP A 357 13.49 -1.56 -18.46
CA ASP A 357 12.98 -2.31 -19.61
C ASP A 357 11.65 -3.00 -19.31
N HIS A 358 11.50 -3.60 -18.13
CA HIS A 358 10.22 -4.17 -17.71
C HIS A 358 9.13 -3.11 -17.67
N ALA A 359 9.44 -1.94 -17.10
CA ALA A 359 8.54 -0.78 -17.07
C ALA A 359 8.12 -0.34 -18.48
N ARG A 360 9.10 -0.18 -19.38
CA ARG A 360 8.86 0.23 -20.77
C ARG A 360 8.00 -0.79 -21.53
N ILE A 361 8.31 -2.07 -21.39
CA ILE A 361 7.58 -3.16 -22.06
C ILE A 361 6.16 -3.25 -21.51
N THR A 362 5.99 -3.28 -20.19
CA THR A 362 4.65 -3.30 -19.57
C THR A 362 3.82 -2.06 -19.90
N GLN A 363 4.45 -0.89 -20.00
CA GLN A 363 3.78 0.33 -20.48
C GLN A 363 3.30 0.18 -21.92
N SER A 364 4.14 -0.35 -22.83
CA SER A 364 3.75 -0.62 -24.22
C SER A 364 2.56 -1.57 -24.27
N LEU A 365 2.67 -2.71 -23.59
CA LEU A 365 1.64 -3.72 -23.54
C LEU A 365 0.32 -3.19 -22.97
N LEU A 366 0.39 -2.36 -21.92
CA LEU A 366 -0.77 -1.65 -21.38
C LEU A 366 -1.42 -0.74 -22.42
N LEU A 367 -0.63 0.11 -23.10
CA LEU A 367 -1.14 1.04 -24.09
C LEU A 367 -1.79 0.31 -25.28
N ASP A 368 -1.19 -0.80 -25.71
CA ASP A 368 -1.73 -1.65 -26.76
C ASP A 368 -3.05 -2.30 -26.34
N SER A 369 -3.12 -2.79 -25.10
CA SER A 369 -4.35 -3.35 -24.53
C SER A 369 -5.44 -2.29 -24.38
N LEU A 370 -5.11 -1.12 -23.80
CA LEU A 370 -6.04 0.00 -23.67
C LEU A 370 -6.55 0.49 -25.03
N ARG A 371 -5.68 0.57 -26.04
CA ARG A 371 -6.11 0.98 -27.40
C ARG A 371 -7.15 0.01 -27.96
N THR A 372 -6.98 -1.28 -27.69
CA THR A 372 -7.89 -2.34 -28.13
C THR A 372 -9.21 -2.31 -27.33
N ASN A 373 -9.14 -1.98 -26.04
CA ASN A 373 -10.27 -2.06 -25.11
C ASN A 373 -10.95 -0.72 -24.79
N ALA A 374 -10.43 0.41 -25.29
CA ALA A 374 -10.92 1.75 -24.93
C ALA A 374 -12.42 1.93 -25.22
N TYR A 375 -12.92 1.35 -26.31
CA TYR A 375 -14.33 1.37 -26.64
C TYR A 375 -15.18 0.59 -25.62
N ALA A 376 -14.72 -0.58 -25.19
CA ALA A 376 -15.39 -1.39 -24.16
C ALA A 376 -15.38 -0.68 -22.80
N TRP A 377 -14.27 -0.03 -22.43
CA TRP A 377 -14.21 0.83 -21.25
C TRP A 377 -15.29 1.91 -21.32
N LEU A 378 -15.28 2.75 -22.35
CA LEU A 378 -16.22 3.88 -22.47
C LEU A 378 -17.69 3.47 -22.47
N THR A 379 -18.01 2.31 -23.05
CA THR A 379 -19.40 1.83 -23.19
C THR A 379 -19.93 1.10 -21.96
N HIS A 380 -19.06 0.49 -21.15
CA HIS A 380 -19.46 -0.34 -20.02
C HIS A 380 -18.94 0.14 -18.66
N VAL A 381 -18.31 1.32 -18.55
CA VAL A 381 -17.94 1.93 -17.25
C VAL A 381 -19.09 1.89 -16.23
N PRO A 382 -20.36 2.20 -16.57
CA PRO A 382 -21.46 2.13 -15.59
C PRO A 382 -21.72 0.72 -15.07
N GLU A 383 -21.65 -0.28 -15.97
CA GLU A 383 -21.81 -1.68 -15.61
C GLU A 383 -20.63 -2.19 -14.78
N PHE A 384 -19.40 -1.80 -15.13
CA PHE A 384 -18.20 -2.06 -14.34
C PHE A 384 -18.31 -1.47 -12.93
N ALA A 385 -18.71 -0.20 -12.79
CA ALA A 385 -18.87 0.44 -11.49
C ALA A 385 -19.95 -0.25 -10.64
N TRP A 386 -21.07 -0.64 -11.26
CA TRP A 386 -22.14 -1.41 -10.60
C TRP A 386 -21.67 -2.80 -10.15
N ARG A 387 -20.96 -3.50 -11.03
CA ARG A 387 -20.35 -4.81 -10.76
C ARG A 387 -19.29 -4.69 -9.66
N ALA A 388 -18.40 -3.69 -9.69
CA ALA A 388 -17.39 -3.44 -8.65
C ALA A 388 -18.02 -3.26 -7.27
N LEU A 389 -19.16 -2.56 -7.21
CA LEU A 389 -19.97 -2.42 -6.00
C LEU A 389 -20.69 -3.71 -5.59
N ALA A 390 -20.93 -4.64 -6.52
CA ALA A 390 -21.54 -5.94 -6.23
C ALA A 390 -20.51 -6.98 -5.72
N ALA A 391 -19.28 -7.02 -6.26
CA ALA A 391 -18.23 -7.94 -5.79
C ALA A 391 -17.69 -7.65 -4.40
N THR A 392 -17.86 -6.41 -3.93
CA THR A 392 -17.55 -6.07 -2.53
C THR A 392 -18.55 -6.68 -1.55
N ARG A 393 -19.58 -7.40 -2.03
CA ARG A 393 -20.49 -8.20 -1.19
C ARG A 393 -19.78 -9.49 -0.76
N LEU A 394 -19.55 -9.60 0.54
CA LEU A 394 -18.90 -10.71 1.26
C LEU A 394 -19.28 -12.14 0.84
N VAL A 395 -20.44 -12.35 0.22
CA VAL A 395 -20.94 -13.68 -0.16
C VAL A 395 -20.11 -14.32 -1.29
N ASP A 396 -19.44 -13.51 -2.11
CA ASP A 396 -18.72 -13.98 -3.29
C ASP A 396 -17.19 -13.97 -3.11
N LEU A 397 -16.68 -13.56 -1.93
CA LEU A 397 -15.26 -13.64 -1.63
C LEU A 397 -14.88 -15.10 -1.33
N PRO A 398 -13.82 -15.66 -1.95
CA PRO A 398 -13.38 -17.03 -1.68
C PRO A 398 -12.69 -17.08 -0.32
N ILE A 399 -13.49 -17.12 0.75
CA ILE A 399 -13.01 -17.35 2.10
C ILE A 399 -12.77 -18.86 2.24
N GLY A 400 -11.52 -19.29 2.08
CA GLY A 400 -11.09 -20.64 2.51
C GLY A 400 -10.52 -21.59 1.45
N GLY A 401 -10.05 -21.10 0.30
CA GLY A 401 -9.33 -21.95 -0.65
C GLY A 401 -7.85 -22.06 -0.30
N HIS A 402 -7.43 -23.17 0.34
CA HIS A 402 -6.05 -23.62 0.24
C HIS A 402 -5.62 -23.60 -1.23
N ILE A 403 -4.41 -23.10 -1.52
CA ILE A 403 -3.74 -23.31 -2.80
C ILE A 403 -3.62 -24.83 -3.00
N ARG A 404 -4.63 -25.45 -3.62
CA ARG A 404 -4.39 -26.64 -4.40
C ARG A 404 -3.89 -26.12 -5.73
N LEU A 405 -2.57 -26.17 -5.90
CA LEU A 405 -1.98 -26.29 -7.23
C LEU A 405 -2.62 -27.55 -7.83
N GLN A 406 -3.78 -27.40 -8.48
CA GLN A 406 -4.18 -28.41 -9.43
C GLN A 406 -3.06 -28.40 -10.47
N PRO A 407 -2.48 -29.56 -10.81
CA PRO A 407 -1.52 -29.62 -11.90
C PRO A 407 -2.21 -28.98 -13.10
N LEU A 408 -1.54 -28.00 -13.70
CA LEU A 408 -1.90 -27.40 -14.98
C LEU A 408 -2.24 -28.56 -15.92
N ARG A 409 -3.53 -28.87 -16.06
CA ARG A 409 -3.98 -29.79 -17.09
C ARG A 409 -3.85 -28.99 -18.37
N ASP A 410 -3.04 -29.54 -19.26
CA ASP A 410 -2.87 -29.30 -20.70
C ASP A 410 -4.04 -28.59 -21.40
N GLU A 411 -4.33 -27.34 -21.06
CA GLU A 411 -5.17 -26.47 -21.87
C GLU A 411 -4.25 -25.65 -22.78
N PRO A 412 -4.26 -25.93 -24.10
CA PRO A 412 -3.43 -25.23 -25.03
C PRO A 412 -3.90 -23.77 -25.13
N ILE A 413 -2.94 -22.88 -24.94
CA ILE A 413 -3.00 -21.46 -25.27
C ILE A 413 -3.58 -21.33 -26.69
N GLY A 414 -4.78 -20.78 -26.83
CA GLY A 414 -5.35 -20.56 -28.15
C GLY A 414 -6.82 -20.13 -28.19
N GLY A 415 -7.02 -18.86 -28.53
CA GLY A 415 -7.95 -18.52 -29.60
C GLY A 415 -9.29 -17.93 -29.18
N ILE A 416 -9.51 -16.71 -29.69
CA ILE A 416 -10.76 -15.95 -29.83
C ILE A 416 -11.89 -16.71 -30.61
N GLY A 417 -11.73 -18.02 -30.85
CA GLY A 417 -12.63 -18.82 -31.70
C GLY A 417 -13.83 -19.48 -31.02
N ARG A 418 -14.11 -19.27 -29.72
CA ARG A 418 -15.25 -19.91 -29.03
C ARG A 418 -16.45 -19.02 -28.70
N HIS A 419 -16.38 -17.72 -29.02
CA HIS A 419 -17.51 -16.80 -28.82
C HIS A 419 -18.29 -16.47 -30.10
N LEU A 420 -18.14 -17.27 -31.16
CA LEU A 420 -18.96 -17.18 -32.36
C LEU A 420 -19.68 -18.50 -32.69
N LEU A 421 -20.12 -19.24 -31.66
CA LEU A 421 -21.20 -20.22 -31.76
C LEU A 421 -22.16 -20.06 -30.58
#